data_AF-A0A520UP64-F1
#
_entry.id   AF-A0A520UP64-F1
#
_cell.length_a   1.000
_cell.length_b   1.000
_cell.length_c   1.000
_cell.angle_alpha   90.00
_cell.angle_beta   90.00
_cell.angle_gamma   90.00
#
_symmetry.space_group_name_H-M   'P 1'
#
loop_
_entity.id
_entity.type
_entity.pdbx_description
1 polymer ?
#
loop_
_entity_poly.entity_id
_entity_poly.type
_entity_poly.pdbx_seq_one_letter_code
_entity_poly.pdbx_strand_id
1 'polypeptide(L)'
;MKKTLTINIGHSIFNIEEDAYEILNKYLDSIKNYFKKIDNDSEIIKDFELRIAENFSAKVSPIKQCIDLSDVKEVIKIMGSLDDFKEIYDDTETENVNEEKKTNNKLFRDSSNRVIAGVCSGIAEYFRIDPIIVRVLFFIAVPLNLIVYIIFWIGIPSKDFDPDLRKILYRDKENGVIGGVAKGLSNYLKIDANIIRVIFIVSLFFGGAGLLFYFLLWLFTKEAKTIGEKMNMSGFNVNLSNVEDFIKKKTKNLNSPENTLTKVFLFPFRLLAPLINAFLKIGVFVFKTIFFIFSSIFIVFISILLVVFSTISFKDISPEQDPKFHELLNAIPDYFAIFSVVFLLLTIIISVIISFYVLFKKKSNSYFFMVLIFLWIAFLTLIMISLPNIILNMQDLNLLPNWIDGNYSFIWKWNDGIMLNKNN
;
A
#
# COMPACT_ATOMS: atom_id res chain seq x y z
N MET A 1 59.95 -13.96 40.58
CA MET A 1 58.77 -13.10 40.35
C MET A 1 58.53 -13.09 38.85
N LYS A 2 57.29 -13.34 38.40
CA LYS A 2 56.96 -13.23 36.98
C LYS A 2 56.98 -11.76 36.57
N LYS A 3 57.47 -11.49 35.36
CA LYS A 3 57.49 -10.13 34.81
C LYS A 3 56.06 -9.71 34.50
N THR A 4 55.72 -8.47 34.83
CA THR A 4 54.39 -7.90 34.59
C THR A 4 54.46 -6.80 33.54
N LEU A 5 53.40 -6.67 32.77
CA LEU A 5 53.22 -5.70 31.70
C LEU A 5 51.93 -4.92 31.94
N THR A 6 51.94 -3.62 31.63
CA THR A 6 50.74 -2.79 31.68
C THR A 6 50.15 -2.67 30.28
N ILE A 7 48.89 -3.04 30.13
CA ILE A 7 48.19 -3.08 28.83
C ILE A 7 46.91 -2.26 28.88
N ASN A 8 46.46 -1.79 27.71
CA ASN A 8 45.19 -1.08 27.53
C ASN A 8 44.25 -1.95 26.66
N ILE A 9 43.06 -2.24 27.18
CA ILE A 9 42.02 -3.01 26.50
C ILE A 9 40.69 -2.30 26.75
N GLY A 10 39.93 -1.99 25.69
CA GLY A 10 38.58 -1.42 25.84
C GLY A 10 38.55 -0.13 26.66
N HIS A 11 39.56 0.73 26.50
CA HIS A 11 39.78 1.96 27.28
C HIS A 11 40.11 1.76 28.77
N SER A 12 40.37 0.52 29.21
CA SER A 12 40.73 0.18 30.59
C SER A 12 42.18 -0.30 30.69
N ILE A 13 42.85 0.02 31.79
CA ILE A 13 44.28 -0.30 32.01
C ILE A 13 44.39 -1.47 33.00
N PHE A 14 45.14 -2.50 32.62
CA PHE A 14 45.39 -3.68 33.45
C PHE A 14 46.87 -4.01 33.56
N ASN A 15 47.27 -4.58 34.70
CA ASN A 15 48.58 -5.22 34.85
C ASN A 15 48.41 -6.72 34.64
N ILE A 16 49.23 -7.31 33.78
CA ILE A 16 49.16 -8.71 33.36
C ILE A 16 50.53 -9.37 33.45
N GLU A 17 50.59 -10.66 33.80
CA GLU A 17 51.83 -11.43 33.73
C GLU A 17 52.29 -11.61 32.27
N GLU A 18 53.61 -11.63 32.02
CA GLU A 18 54.18 -11.71 30.66
C GLU A 18 53.70 -12.96 29.88
N ASP A 19 53.60 -14.11 30.54
CA ASP A 19 53.09 -15.36 29.96
C ASP A 19 51.58 -15.30 29.66
N ALA A 20 50.81 -14.60 30.50
CA ALA A 20 49.39 -14.35 30.28
C ALA A 20 49.14 -13.37 29.12
N TYR A 21 49.98 -12.34 29.00
CA TYR A 21 49.93 -11.37 27.92
C TYR A 21 50.18 -12.01 26.55
N GLU A 22 51.17 -12.89 26.43
CA GLU A 22 51.47 -13.57 25.17
C GLU A 22 50.27 -14.37 24.63
N ILE A 23 49.56 -15.08 25.52
CA ILE A 23 48.36 -15.85 25.14
C ILE A 23 47.22 -14.91 24.73
N LEU A 24 46.97 -13.87 25.52
CA LEU A 24 45.91 -12.91 25.25
C LEU A 24 46.15 -12.17 23.93
N ASN A 25 47.38 -11.72 23.69
CA ASN A 25 47.74 -11.00 22.47
C ASN A 25 47.58 -11.91 21.24
N LYS A 26 48.05 -13.16 21.32
CA LYS A 26 47.86 -14.14 20.25
C LYS A 26 46.38 -14.39 19.95
N TYR A 27 45.54 -14.46 20.98
CA TYR A 27 44.09 -14.62 20.83
C TYR A 27 43.46 -13.39 20.15
N LEU A 28 43.71 -12.18 20.66
CA LEU A 28 43.19 -10.94 20.08
C LEU A 28 43.64 -10.74 18.63
N ASP A 29 44.90 -11.01 18.31
CA ASP A 29 45.42 -10.94 16.94
C ASP A 29 44.73 -11.95 16.01
N SER A 30 44.43 -13.14 16.51
CA SER A 30 43.73 -14.18 15.75
C SER A 30 42.29 -13.78 15.43
N ILE A 31 41.57 -13.24 16.42
CA ILE A 31 40.21 -12.71 16.27
C ILE A 31 40.20 -11.50 15.32
N LYS A 32 41.12 -10.55 15.50
CA LYS A 32 41.27 -9.36 14.65
C LYS A 32 41.54 -9.72 13.20
N ASN A 33 42.41 -10.69 12.94
CA ASN A 33 42.72 -11.12 11.58
C ASN A 33 41.55 -11.84 10.91
N TYR A 34 40.72 -12.56 11.67
CA TYR A 34 39.52 -13.20 11.16
C TYR A 34 38.44 -12.15 10.80
N PHE A 35 38.02 -11.33 11.76
CA PHE A 35 36.92 -10.38 11.55
C PHE A 35 37.27 -9.22 10.63
N LYS A 36 38.55 -8.87 10.45
CA LYS A 36 38.95 -7.87 9.44
C LYS A 36 38.55 -8.24 8.01
N LYS A 37 38.29 -9.52 7.72
CA LYS A 37 37.78 -9.98 6.41
C LYS A 37 36.26 -9.87 6.29
N ILE A 38 35.54 -9.91 7.41
CA ILE A 38 34.07 -10.03 7.48
C ILE A 38 33.42 -8.66 7.76
N ASP A 39 34.03 -7.86 8.64
CA ASP A 39 33.56 -6.54 9.05
C ASP A 39 34.68 -5.50 8.83
N ASN A 40 34.41 -4.52 7.96
CA ASN A 40 35.38 -3.52 7.53
C ASN A 40 35.52 -2.37 8.56
N ASP A 41 34.55 -2.21 9.47
CA ASP A 41 34.42 -1.01 10.33
C ASP A 41 34.93 -1.19 11.77
N SER A 42 35.57 -2.33 12.09
CA SER A 42 36.26 -2.60 13.37
C SER A 42 35.37 -2.54 14.62
N GLU A 43 34.05 -2.51 14.46
CA GLU A 43 33.08 -2.38 15.55
C GLU A 43 33.04 -3.66 16.40
N ILE A 44 33.01 -4.82 15.74
CA ILE A 44 33.05 -6.14 16.40
C ILE A 44 34.27 -6.28 17.32
N ILE A 45 35.44 -5.82 16.88
CA ILE A 45 36.68 -5.90 17.68
C ILE A 45 36.61 -5.00 18.90
N LYS A 46 36.04 -3.79 18.78
CA LYS A 46 35.89 -2.87 19.90
C LYS A 46 34.97 -3.45 20.97
N ASP A 47 33.84 -4.02 20.56
CA ASP A 47 32.91 -4.70 21.47
C ASP A 47 33.57 -5.89 22.17
N PHE A 48 34.43 -6.61 21.45
CA PHE A 48 35.21 -7.71 21.99
C PHE A 48 36.20 -7.26 23.07
N GLU A 49 36.97 -6.20 22.80
CA GLU A 49 37.89 -5.59 23.76
C GLU A 49 37.15 -5.04 24.98
N LEU A 50 35.99 -4.39 24.78
CA LEU A 50 35.16 -3.86 25.86
C LEU A 50 34.70 -4.97 26.81
N ARG A 51 34.19 -6.09 26.25
CA ARG A 51 33.73 -7.22 27.05
C ARG A 51 34.85 -7.97 27.76
N ILE A 52 36.05 -8.01 27.17
CA ILE A 52 37.26 -8.52 27.84
C ILE A 52 37.63 -7.62 29.02
N ALA A 53 37.58 -6.30 28.84
CA ALA A 53 37.85 -5.34 29.90
C ALA A 53 36.85 -5.46 31.06
N GLU A 54 35.56 -5.67 30.77
CA GLU A 54 34.52 -5.94 31.77
C GLU A 54 34.83 -7.21 32.58
N ASN A 55 35.17 -8.30 31.90
CA ASN A 55 35.49 -9.57 32.56
C ASN A 55 36.77 -9.48 33.39
N PHE A 56 37.81 -8.80 32.90
CA PHE A 56 39.03 -8.58 33.69
C PHE A 56 38.81 -7.69 34.91
N SER A 57 37.97 -6.66 34.78
CA SER A 57 37.59 -5.80 35.90
C SER A 57 36.92 -6.59 37.02
N ALA A 58 36.17 -7.65 36.69
CA ALA A 58 35.56 -8.55 37.68
C ALA A 58 36.58 -9.46 38.40
N LYS A 59 37.79 -9.63 37.86
CA LYS A 59 38.86 -10.47 38.43
C LYS A 59 39.90 -9.68 39.22
N VAL A 60 39.98 -8.36 39.00
CA VAL A 60 40.84 -7.46 39.76
C VAL A 60 40.19 -7.09 41.08
N SER A 61 40.94 -7.19 42.17
CA SER A 61 40.50 -6.81 43.52
C SER A 61 41.64 -6.09 44.28
N PRO A 62 41.38 -5.46 45.44
CA PRO A 62 42.43 -4.83 46.24
C PRO A 62 43.58 -5.78 46.61
N ILE A 63 43.30 -7.09 46.64
CA ILE A 63 44.24 -8.17 46.98
C ILE A 63 44.89 -8.76 45.73
N LYS A 64 44.19 -8.80 44.59
CA LYS A 64 44.68 -9.31 43.31
C LYS A 64 44.70 -8.19 42.27
N GLN A 65 45.85 -7.53 42.12
CA GLN A 65 46.03 -6.39 41.20
C GLN A 65 46.63 -6.78 39.83
N CYS A 66 46.98 -8.05 39.64
CA CYS A 66 47.60 -8.56 38.41
C CYS A 66 46.78 -9.72 37.85
N ILE A 67 46.54 -9.68 36.54
CA ILE A 67 45.88 -10.73 35.78
C ILE A 67 46.90 -11.84 35.53
N ASP A 68 46.57 -13.06 35.91
CA ASP A 68 47.41 -14.23 35.71
C ASP A 68 46.93 -15.08 34.51
N LEU A 69 47.71 -16.12 34.19
CA LEU A 69 47.42 -17.03 33.09
C LEU A 69 46.05 -17.71 33.23
N SER A 70 45.59 -17.97 34.45
CA SER A 70 44.32 -18.65 34.71
C SER A 70 43.13 -17.74 34.42
N ASP A 71 43.24 -16.45 34.77
CA ASP A 71 42.23 -15.45 34.46
C ASP A 71 42.06 -15.28 32.94
N VAL A 72 43.16 -15.19 32.19
CA VAL A 72 43.13 -15.07 30.72
C VAL A 72 42.45 -16.28 30.08
N LYS A 73 42.75 -17.49 30.53
CA LYS A 73 42.13 -18.71 30.01
C LYS A 73 40.63 -18.76 30.31
N GLU A 74 40.21 -18.29 31.48
CA GLU A 74 38.80 -18.21 31.85
C GLU A 74 38.06 -17.19 30.97
N VAL A 75 38.67 -16.02 30.73
CA VAL A 75 38.08 -15.01 29.84
C VAL A 75 37.99 -15.53 28.41
N ILE A 76 39.03 -16.17 27.86
CA ILE A 76 38.97 -16.78 26.53
C ILE A 76 37.86 -17.83 26.45
N LYS A 77 37.64 -18.62 27.52
CA LYS A 77 36.56 -19.61 27.57
C LYS A 77 35.17 -18.97 27.57
N ILE A 78 34.99 -17.84 28.24
CA ILE A 78 33.72 -17.09 28.24
C ILE A 78 33.46 -16.43 26.89
N MET A 79 34.52 -15.87 26.29
CA MET A 79 34.43 -15.16 25.01
C MET A 79 34.27 -16.13 23.82
N GLY A 80 34.80 -17.34 23.92
CA GLY A 80 34.84 -18.33 22.83
C GLY A 80 36.19 -18.34 22.12
N SER A 81 36.59 -19.49 21.58
CA SER A 81 37.81 -19.65 20.80
C SER A 81 37.60 -19.27 19.33
N LEU A 82 38.68 -18.99 18.60
CA LEU A 82 38.61 -18.73 17.16
C LEU A 82 37.94 -19.90 16.41
N ASP A 83 38.14 -21.13 16.86
CA ASP A 83 37.55 -22.29 16.20
C ASP A 83 36.04 -22.41 16.50
N ASP A 84 35.58 -22.01 17.69
CA ASP A 84 34.14 -21.88 17.98
C ASP A 84 33.50 -20.81 17.07
N PHE A 85 34.23 -19.71 16.82
CA PHE A 85 33.78 -18.70 15.86
C PHE A 85 33.78 -19.24 14.45
N LYS A 86 34.82 -19.94 13.99
CA LYS A 86 34.81 -20.59 12.67
C LYS A 86 33.74 -21.67 12.56
N GLU A 87 33.35 -22.37 13.62
CA GLU A 87 32.25 -23.32 13.52
C GLU A 87 30.93 -22.57 13.28
N ILE A 88 30.68 -21.48 14.01
CA ILE A 88 29.48 -20.64 13.83
C ILE A 88 29.51 -19.85 12.52
N TYR A 89 30.68 -19.33 12.15
CA TYR A 89 30.87 -18.44 11.02
C TYR A 89 31.27 -19.18 9.74
N ASP A 90 31.89 -20.37 9.76
CA ASP A 90 32.21 -21.18 8.58
C ASP A 90 31.13 -22.23 8.26
N ASP A 91 30.33 -22.74 9.22
CA ASP A 91 29.01 -23.34 8.86
C ASP A 91 28.16 -22.28 8.17
N THR A 92 28.29 -21.02 8.61
CA THR A 92 27.70 -19.92 7.85
C THR A 92 28.54 -19.53 6.62
N GLU A 93 29.87 -19.64 6.48
CA GLU A 93 30.61 -19.30 5.22
C GLU A 93 30.37 -20.30 4.09
N THR A 94 30.14 -21.57 4.41
CA THR A 94 29.64 -22.55 3.42
C THR A 94 28.22 -22.21 2.97
N GLU A 95 27.46 -21.47 3.80
CA GLU A 95 26.15 -20.88 3.48
C GLU A 95 26.22 -19.42 2.96
N ASN A 96 27.26 -18.62 3.26
CA ASN A 96 27.30 -17.15 3.15
C ASN A 96 27.96 -16.67 1.86
N VAL A 97 28.80 -17.47 1.21
CA VAL A 97 29.15 -17.21 -0.21
C VAL A 97 27.95 -17.54 -1.12
N ASN A 98 26.97 -18.31 -0.62
CA ASN A 98 25.71 -18.63 -1.28
C ASN A 98 24.47 -18.03 -0.56
N GLU A 99 24.63 -17.00 0.28
CA GLU A 99 23.52 -16.25 0.89
C GLU A 99 22.90 -15.24 -0.11
N GLU A 100 22.85 -15.64 -1.37
CA GLU A 100 21.63 -15.49 -2.13
C GLU A 100 20.50 -16.31 -1.46
N LYS A 101 19.97 -15.86 -0.30
CA LYS A 101 18.66 -16.24 0.29
C LYS A 101 17.98 -17.41 -0.44
N LYS A 102 18.42 -18.65 -0.21
CA LYS A 102 17.68 -19.84 -0.66
C LYS A 102 16.55 -20.07 0.34
N THR A 103 15.68 -19.07 0.47
CA THR A 103 14.30 -19.31 0.87
C THR A 103 13.84 -20.44 -0.03
N ASN A 104 13.21 -21.49 0.50
CA ASN A 104 12.45 -22.43 -0.34
C ASN A 104 11.76 -21.61 -1.44
N ASN A 105 12.19 -21.77 -2.71
CA ASN A 105 11.88 -20.89 -3.86
C ASN A 105 10.41 -21.03 -4.26
N LYS A 106 9.52 -20.84 -3.30
CA LYS A 106 8.09 -20.80 -3.44
C LYS A 106 7.76 -19.35 -3.69
N LEU A 107 7.18 -19.11 -4.86
CA LEU A 107 6.60 -17.83 -5.20
C LEU A 107 5.49 -17.54 -4.18
N PHE A 108 5.56 -16.40 -3.51
CA PHE A 108 4.50 -15.87 -2.66
C PHE A 108 4.08 -14.52 -3.21
N ARG A 109 2.80 -14.17 -3.11
CA ARG A 109 2.36 -12.80 -3.39
C ARG A 109 2.64 -11.93 -2.17
N ASP A 110 3.21 -10.77 -2.41
CA ASP A 110 3.60 -9.84 -1.35
C ASP A 110 2.41 -8.95 -0.94
N SER A 111 1.92 -9.14 0.29
CA SER A 111 0.84 -8.33 0.87
C SER A 111 1.30 -6.96 1.37
N SER A 112 2.56 -6.82 1.79
CA SER A 112 3.12 -5.58 2.31
C SER A 112 3.26 -4.51 1.21
N ASN A 113 3.77 -4.89 0.02
CA ASN A 113 3.92 -3.97 -1.11
C ASN A 113 2.89 -4.19 -2.23
N ARG A 114 1.63 -4.53 -1.92
CA ARG A 114 0.59 -4.68 -2.94
C ARG A 114 0.07 -3.35 -3.50
N VAL A 115 -0.33 -3.36 -4.77
CA VAL A 115 -1.17 -2.33 -5.42
C VAL A 115 -2.61 -2.84 -5.55
N ILE A 116 -2.77 -4.05 -6.11
CA ILE A 116 -4.06 -4.76 -6.20
C ILE A 116 -4.01 -6.02 -5.33
N ALA A 117 -3.27 -7.05 -5.79
CA ALA A 117 -3.24 -8.38 -5.15
C ALA A 117 -1.85 -8.85 -4.68
N GLY A 118 -0.81 -8.06 -4.97
CA GLY A 118 0.56 -8.38 -4.55
C GLY A 118 1.33 -9.30 -5.52
N VAL A 119 0.74 -9.66 -6.67
CA VAL A 119 1.34 -10.58 -7.64
C VAL A 119 2.64 -10.01 -8.23
N CYS A 120 2.62 -8.78 -8.77
CA CYS A 120 3.83 -8.16 -9.32
C CYS A 120 4.95 -8.02 -8.29
N SER A 121 4.60 -7.67 -7.04
CA SER A 121 5.57 -7.53 -5.95
C SER A 121 6.13 -8.89 -5.50
N GLY A 122 5.31 -9.94 -5.51
CA GLY A 122 5.73 -11.31 -5.26
C GLY A 122 6.66 -11.89 -6.32
N ILE A 123 6.36 -11.65 -7.60
CA ILE A 123 7.24 -12.00 -8.74
C ILE A 123 8.57 -11.25 -8.61
N ALA A 124 8.49 -9.95 -8.29
CA ALA A 124 9.66 -9.12 -8.08
C ALA A 124 10.52 -9.60 -6.90
N GLU A 125 9.90 -10.10 -5.83
CA GLU A 125 10.61 -10.71 -4.71
C GLU A 125 11.30 -12.02 -5.13
N TYR A 126 10.59 -12.87 -5.86
CA TYR A 126 11.13 -14.13 -6.36
C TYR A 126 12.36 -13.94 -7.27
N PHE A 127 12.31 -12.96 -8.18
CA PHE A 127 13.40 -12.64 -9.11
C PHE A 127 14.40 -11.61 -8.56
N ARG A 128 14.20 -11.11 -7.33
CA ARG A 128 15.03 -10.05 -6.71
C ARG A 128 15.20 -8.78 -7.56
N ILE A 129 14.17 -8.42 -8.33
CA ILE A 129 14.11 -7.20 -9.15
C ILE A 129 13.08 -6.22 -8.58
N ASP A 130 13.19 -4.92 -8.86
CA ASP A 130 12.23 -3.93 -8.33
C ASP A 130 10.77 -4.22 -8.79
N PRO A 131 9.76 -4.16 -7.89
CA PRO A 131 8.35 -4.38 -8.22
C PRO A 131 7.82 -3.48 -9.33
N ILE A 132 8.37 -2.29 -9.50
CA ILE A 132 7.93 -1.35 -10.53
C ILE A 132 8.27 -1.85 -11.92
N ILE A 133 9.42 -2.51 -12.10
CA ILE A 133 9.81 -3.11 -13.39
C ILE A 133 8.77 -4.15 -13.79
N VAL A 134 8.38 -5.01 -12.85
CA VAL A 134 7.36 -6.04 -13.08
C VAL A 134 5.99 -5.44 -13.38
N ARG A 135 5.60 -4.36 -12.67
CA ARG A 135 4.33 -3.65 -12.92
C ARG A 135 4.28 -3.04 -14.32
N VAL A 136 5.35 -2.37 -14.73
CA VAL A 136 5.45 -1.74 -16.06
C VAL A 136 5.37 -2.80 -17.16
N LEU A 137 6.08 -3.93 -17.00
CA LEU A 137 6.05 -5.03 -17.95
C LEU A 137 4.65 -5.64 -18.09
N PHE A 138 3.98 -5.92 -16.96
CA PHE A 138 2.61 -6.44 -16.97
C PHE A 138 1.63 -5.48 -17.65
N PHE A 139 1.81 -4.17 -17.47
CA PHE A 139 0.94 -3.15 -18.03
C PHE A 139 1.13 -2.95 -19.53
N ILE A 140 2.36 -2.97 -20.04
CA ILE A 140 2.65 -2.77 -21.47
C ILE A 140 2.09 -3.93 -22.32
N ALA A 141 2.07 -5.15 -21.78
CA ALA A 141 1.64 -6.36 -22.50
C ALA A 141 0.20 -6.83 -22.15
N VAL A 142 -0.71 -5.90 -21.86
CA VAL A 142 -2.16 -6.14 -21.80
C VAL A 142 -2.67 -6.39 -23.24
N PRO A 143 -3.50 -7.42 -23.53
CA PRO A 143 -4.41 -8.13 -22.61
C PRO A 143 -3.98 -9.50 -22.08
N LEU A 144 -3.00 -10.19 -22.69
CA LEU A 144 -2.61 -11.55 -22.30
C LEU A 144 -2.16 -11.65 -20.84
N ASN A 145 -1.41 -10.65 -20.36
CA ASN A 145 -0.91 -10.63 -18.99
C ASN A 145 -1.99 -10.45 -17.92
N LEU A 146 -3.20 -9.99 -18.29
CA LEU A 146 -4.30 -9.86 -17.34
C LEU A 146 -4.80 -11.23 -16.88
N ILE A 147 -4.90 -12.19 -17.81
CA ILE A 147 -5.32 -13.56 -17.51
C ILE A 147 -4.26 -14.23 -16.61
N VAL A 148 -2.98 -14.09 -16.95
CA VAL A 148 -1.86 -14.61 -16.14
C VAL A 148 -1.89 -14.01 -14.72
N TYR A 149 -2.15 -12.70 -14.61
CA TYR A 149 -2.26 -12.03 -13.32
C TYR A 149 -3.38 -12.61 -12.45
N ILE A 150 -4.55 -12.89 -13.04
CA ILE A 150 -5.70 -13.50 -12.33
C ILE A 150 -5.36 -14.93 -11.88
N ILE A 151 -4.75 -15.74 -12.75
CA ILE A 151 -4.31 -17.10 -12.41
C ILE A 151 -3.36 -17.06 -11.20
N PHE A 152 -2.36 -16.17 -11.24
CA PHE A 152 -1.41 -16.00 -10.14
C PHE A 152 -2.04 -15.46 -8.87
N TRP A 153 -3.05 -14.59 -8.97
CA TRP A 153 -3.76 -14.11 -7.79
C TRP A 153 -4.50 -15.24 -7.06
N ILE A 154 -5.14 -16.15 -7.79
CA ILE A 154 -5.88 -17.27 -7.22
C ILE A 154 -4.94 -18.38 -6.73
N GLY A 155 -3.89 -18.69 -7.50
CA GLY A 155 -3.02 -19.84 -7.26
C GLY A 155 -1.89 -19.63 -6.25
N ILE A 156 -1.49 -18.37 -5.98
CA ILE A 156 -0.31 -18.07 -5.16
C ILE A 156 -0.73 -17.55 -3.76
N PRO A 157 -0.26 -18.17 -2.66
CA PRO A 157 -0.55 -17.72 -1.30
C PRO A 157 0.15 -16.40 -0.96
N SER A 158 -0.45 -15.60 -0.07
CA SER A 158 0.17 -14.35 0.43
C SER A 158 1.18 -14.58 1.54
N LYS A 159 2.21 -13.73 1.55
CA LYS A 159 3.15 -13.58 2.64
C LYS A 159 3.45 -12.09 2.84
N ASP A 160 3.55 -11.67 4.10
CA ASP A 160 4.04 -10.33 4.45
C ASP A 160 5.57 -10.34 4.39
N PHE A 161 6.12 -9.49 3.53
CA PHE A 161 7.56 -9.26 3.44
C PHE A 161 7.94 -7.98 4.17
N ASP A 162 9.13 -7.94 4.73
CA ASP A 162 9.72 -6.72 5.27
C ASP A 162 10.19 -5.84 4.10
N PRO A 163 9.59 -4.66 3.87
CA PRO A 163 9.97 -3.78 2.79
C PRO A 163 11.39 -3.22 2.94
N ASP A 164 11.95 -3.19 4.15
CA ASP A 164 13.24 -2.54 4.45
C ASP A 164 14.47 -3.39 4.09
N LEU A 165 14.27 -4.65 3.75
CA LEU A 165 15.33 -5.57 3.34
C LEU A 165 15.82 -5.36 1.91
N ARG A 166 15.19 -4.47 1.13
CA ARG A 166 15.51 -4.30 -0.29
C ARG A 166 15.21 -2.91 -0.79
N LYS A 167 16.07 -2.44 -1.69
CA LYS A 167 15.92 -1.14 -2.34
C LYS A 167 14.70 -1.11 -3.25
N ILE A 168 13.75 -0.22 -2.94
CA ILE A 168 12.53 -0.01 -3.74
C ILE A 168 12.54 1.43 -4.29
N LEU A 169 12.14 1.60 -5.54
CA LEU A 169 11.95 2.93 -6.13
C LEU A 169 10.68 3.59 -5.56
N TYR A 170 10.86 4.71 -4.86
CA TYR A 170 9.79 5.60 -4.43
C TYR A 170 9.87 6.94 -5.17
N ARG A 171 8.74 7.65 -5.30
CA ARG A 171 8.72 9.05 -5.76
C ARG A 171 8.89 10.00 -4.56
N ASP A 172 9.79 10.96 -4.69
CA ASP A 172 10.07 11.98 -3.67
C ASP A 172 9.40 13.30 -4.07
N LYS A 173 8.21 13.55 -3.51
CA LYS A 173 7.40 14.75 -3.82
C LYS A 173 7.90 16.00 -3.13
N GLU A 174 8.51 15.87 -1.95
CA GLU A 174 9.01 16.99 -1.16
C GLU A 174 10.14 17.72 -1.87
N ASN A 175 11.07 16.96 -2.47
CA ASN A 175 12.23 17.50 -3.19
C ASN A 175 12.05 17.42 -4.72
N GLY A 176 10.84 17.10 -5.18
CA GLY A 176 10.48 16.86 -6.57
C GLY A 176 9.79 18.05 -7.24
N VAL A 177 9.88 18.14 -8.57
CA VAL A 177 9.22 19.22 -9.34
C VAL A 177 7.79 18.82 -9.73
N ILE A 178 7.62 17.74 -10.50
CA ILE A 178 6.31 17.26 -10.99
C ILE A 178 6.05 15.87 -10.42
N GLY A 179 5.29 15.73 -9.33
CA GLY A 179 4.94 14.41 -8.78
C GLY A 179 6.10 13.58 -8.22
N GLY A 180 7.34 14.09 -8.22
CA GLY A 180 8.48 13.49 -7.51
C GLY A 180 9.22 12.35 -8.21
N VAL A 181 8.87 12.00 -9.45
CA VAL A 181 9.44 10.83 -10.16
C VAL A 181 10.93 11.00 -10.43
N ALA A 182 11.34 12.11 -11.06
CA ALA A 182 12.75 12.34 -11.37
C ALA A 182 13.64 12.40 -10.13
N LYS A 183 13.12 12.95 -9.01
CA LYS A 183 13.87 13.00 -7.75
C LYS A 183 13.93 11.63 -7.06
N GLY A 184 12.85 10.88 -7.10
CA GLY A 184 12.84 9.47 -6.67
C GLY A 184 13.86 8.62 -7.42
N LEU A 185 13.85 8.73 -8.75
CA LEU A 185 14.79 8.01 -9.62
C LEU A 185 16.25 8.47 -9.39
N SER A 186 16.48 9.73 -9.05
CA SER A 186 17.80 10.25 -8.66
C SER A 186 18.32 9.58 -7.40
N ASN A 187 17.50 9.51 -6.35
CA ASN A 187 17.89 8.86 -5.10
C ASN A 187 18.11 7.34 -5.31
N TYR A 188 17.27 6.72 -6.14
CA TYR A 188 17.34 5.29 -6.46
C TYR A 188 18.54 4.94 -7.34
N LEU A 189 18.85 5.70 -8.39
CA LEU A 189 19.99 5.40 -9.26
C LEU A 189 21.30 6.01 -8.76
N LYS A 190 21.26 6.85 -7.71
CA LYS A 190 22.40 7.67 -7.25
C LYS A 190 22.96 8.58 -8.36
N ILE A 191 22.08 9.06 -9.25
CA ILE A 191 22.38 10.00 -10.36
C ILE A 191 21.78 11.37 -10.03
N ASP A 192 22.38 12.48 -10.47
CA ASP A 192 21.78 13.82 -10.31
C ASP A 192 20.38 13.89 -10.94
N ALA A 193 19.41 14.38 -10.17
CA ALA A 193 18.03 14.59 -10.61
C ALA A 193 17.94 15.50 -11.84
N ASN A 194 18.88 16.43 -12.03
CA ASN A 194 18.92 17.30 -13.19
C ASN A 194 19.19 16.53 -14.47
N ILE A 195 20.12 15.58 -14.43
CA ILE A 195 20.44 14.72 -15.58
C ILE A 195 19.20 13.90 -15.96
N ILE A 196 18.51 13.31 -14.97
CA ILE A 196 17.28 12.55 -15.20
C ILE A 196 16.19 13.42 -15.84
N ARG A 197 16.04 14.68 -15.39
CA ARG A 197 15.09 15.63 -15.99
C ARG A 197 15.45 15.95 -17.44
N VAL A 198 16.73 16.19 -17.73
CA VAL A 198 17.20 16.44 -19.10
C VAL A 198 16.92 15.23 -19.98
N ILE A 199 17.18 14.00 -19.51
CA ILE A 199 16.85 12.77 -20.24
C ILE A 199 15.36 12.71 -20.58
N PHE A 200 14.48 12.98 -19.61
CA PHE A 200 13.04 13.01 -19.86
C PHE A 200 12.66 14.09 -20.87
N ILE A 201 13.23 15.28 -20.81
CA ILE A 201 12.92 16.36 -21.75
C ILE A 201 13.43 16.05 -23.15
N VAL A 202 14.67 15.58 -23.27
CA VAL A 202 15.27 15.16 -24.55
C VAL A 202 14.45 14.04 -25.17
N SER A 203 13.93 13.11 -24.36
CA SER A 203 13.08 12.02 -24.85
C SER A 203 11.75 12.47 -25.48
N LEU A 204 11.28 13.71 -25.24
CA LEU A 204 10.11 14.23 -25.95
C LEU A 204 10.37 14.34 -27.45
N PHE A 205 11.60 14.69 -27.85
CA PHE A 205 11.99 14.83 -29.26
C PHE A 205 12.13 13.48 -29.97
N PHE A 206 12.18 12.37 -29.23
CA PHE A 206 12.22 11.00 -29.76
C PHE A 206 10.82 10.36 -29.73
N GLY A 207 9.81 11.08 -30.20
CA GLY A 207 8.43 10.58 -30.30
C GLY A 207 7.65 10.54 -28.98
N GLY A 208 8.08 11.29 -27.96
CA GLY A 208 7.35 11.40 -26.69
C GLY A 208 7.42 10.17 -25.77
N ALA A 209 8.21 9.15 -26.12
CA ALA A 209 8.25 7.88 -25.40
C ALA A 209 8.64 8.05 -23.92
N GLY A 210 9.59 8.94 -23.59
CA GLY A 210 9.96 9.15 -22.19
C GLY A 210 8.96 9.98 -21.41
N LEU A 211 8.08 10.77 -22.05
CA LEU A 211 6.93 11.37 -21.37
C LEU A 211 5.92 10.29 -20.96
N LEU A 212 5.62 9.33 -21.85
CA LEU A 212 4.79 8.17 -21.52
C LEU A 212 5.42 7.35 -20.39
N PHE A 213 6.72 7.07 -20.48
CA PHE A 213 7.45 6.37 -19.42
C PHE A 213 7.41 7.11 -18.08
N TYR A 214 7.51 8.44 -18.10
CA TYR A 214 7.34 9.27 -16.91
C TYR A 214 5.96 9.09 -16.27
N PHE A 215 4.89 9.10 -17.08
CA PHE A 215 3.53 8.87 -16.60
C PHE A 215 3.35 7.45 -16.03
N LEU A 216 3.94 6.43 -16.67
CA LEU A 216 3.93 5.07 -16.12
C LEU A 216 4.61 5.00 -14.76
N LEU A 217 5.81 5.58 -14.63
CA LEU A 217 6.50 5.65 -13.34
C LEU A 217 5.66 6.43 -12.32
N TRP A 218 5.07 7.56 -12.70
CA TRP A 218 4.22 8.35 -11.80
C TRP A 218 2.98 7.59 -11.29
N LEU A 219 2.38 6.75 -12.14
CA LEU A 219 1.23 5.91 -11.83
C LEU A 219 1.59 4.75 -10.88
N PHE A 220 2.71 4.06 -11.14
CA PHE A 220 3.07 2.82 -10.42
C PHE A 220 3.98 3.02 -9.21
N THR A 221 4.66 4.16 -9.09
CA THR A 221 5.52 4.47 -7.94
C THR A 221 4.71 5.00 -6.76
N LYS A 222 4.99 4.48 -5.56
CA LYS A 222 4.45 5.01 -4.30
C LYS A 222 5.25 6.24 -3.87
N GLU A 223 4.58 7.16 -3.18
CA GLU A 223 5.20 8.34 -2.58
C GLU A 223 5.94 7.98 -1.29
N ALA A 224 7.21 8.36 -1.17
CA ALA A 224 7.97 8.20 0.07
C ALA A 224 7.53 9.24 1.10
N LYS A 225 6.78 8.79 2.11
CA LYS A 225 6.29 9.63 3.20
C LYS A 225 7.19 9.54 4.42
N THR A 226 7.73 8.37 4.74
CA THR A 226 8.55 8.15 5.95
C THR A 226 10.04 8.37 5.67
N ILE A 227 10.83 8.62 6.72
CA ILE A 227 12.29 8.71 6.61
C ILE A 227 12.86 7.33 6.22
N GLY A 228 12.31 6.25 6.78
CA GLY A 228 12.68 4.88 6.41
C GLY A 228 12.51 4.59 4.91
N GLU A 229 11.35 4.94 4.32
CA GLU A 229 11.14 4.80 2.86
C GLU A 229 12.14 5.62 2.05
N LYS A 230 12.51 6.83 2.52
CA LYS A 230 13.49 7.69 1.86
C LYS A 230 14.92 7.14 1.93
N MET A 231 15.26 6.50 3.04
CA MET A 231 16.52 5.79 3.26
C MET A 231 16.59 4.54 2.40
N ASN A 232 15.54 3.73 2.44
CA ASN A 232 15.39 2.51 1.68
C ASN A 232 15.57 2.77 0.17
N MET A 233 14.89 3.77 -0.41
CA MET A 233 15.10 4.09 -1.84
C MET A 233 16.54 4.49 -2.17
N SER A 234 17.28 5.05 -1.21
CA SER A 234 18.67 5.47 -1.38
C SER A 234 19.65 4.32 -1.16
N GLY A 235 19.17 3.16 -0.68
CA GLY A 235 19.95 1.97 -0.37
C GLY A 235 20.54 1.94 1.04
N PHE A 236 19.99 2.70 1.98
CA PHE A 236 20.30 2.57 3.42
C PHE A 236 19.28 1.61 4.07
N ASN A 237 19.75 0.74 4.96
CA ASN A 237 18.86 -0.02 5.82
C ASN A 237 18.26 0.91 6.91
N VAL A 238 17.06 0.58 7.37
CA VAL A 238 16.31 1.41 8.33
C VAL A 238 16.74 1.04 9.75
N ASN A 239 17.91 1.52 10.18
CA ASN A 239 18.38 1.42 11.56
C ASN A 239 18.69 2.81 12.14
N LEU A 240 18.76 2.94 13.46
CA LEU A 240 18.90 4.25 14.13
C LEU A 240 20.18 4.99 13.72
N SER A 241 21.31 4.28 13.64
CA SER A 241 22.61 4.85 13.27
C SER A 241 22.61 5.39 11.83
N ASN A 242 22.06 4.63 10.89
CA ASN A 242 21.95 5.04 9.49
C ASN A 242 20.91 6.15 9.28
N VAL A 243 19.90 6.27 10.16
CA VAL A 243 18.99 7.41 10.13
C VAL A 243 19.75 8.70 10.42
N GLU A 244 20.62 8.71 11.42
CA GLU A 244 21.47 9.87 11.73
C GLU A 244 22.38 10.21 10.55
N ASP A 245 23.10 9.23 10.01
CA ASP A 245 24.00 9.44 8.87
C ASP A 245 23.25 9.90 7.63
N PHE A 246 22.07 9.36 7.36
CA PHE A 246 21.22 9.80 6.27
C PHE A 246 20.79 11.25 6.43
N ILE A 247 20.36 11.65 7.63
CA ILE A 247 19.96 13.02 7.95
C ILE A 247 21.16 13.96 7.82
N LYS A 248 22.33 13.58 8.35
CA LYS A 248 23.57 14.38 8.27
C LYS A 248 24.02 14.58 6.83
N LYS A 249 24.02 13.51 6.03
CA LYS A 249 24.34 13.55 4.60
C LYS A 249 23.35 14.40 3.81
N LYS A 250 22.04 14.27 4.07
CA LYS A 250 21.01 15.05 3.38
C LYS A 250 21.08 16.53 3.73
N THR A 251 21.29 16.86 5.01
CA THR A 251 21.47 18.24 5.50
C THR A 251 22.69 18.90 4.86
N LYS A 252 23.82 18.19 4.79
CA LYS A 252 25.04 18.70 4.11
C LYS A 252 24.79 18.98 2.62
N ASN A 253 24.08 18.09 1.93
CA ASN A 253 23.76 18.27 0.51
C ASN A 253 22.74 19.40 0.25
N LEU A 254 21.79 19.65 1.17
CA LEU A 254 20.84 20.76 1.06
C LEU A 254 21.54 22.13 1.10
N ASN A 255 22.66 22.23 1.82
CA ASN A 255 23.44 23.46 1.94
C ASN A 255 24.38 23.72 0.74
N SER A 256 24.41 22.81 -0.25
CA SER A 256 25.21 23.01 -1.46
C SER A 256 24.46 23.89 -2.46
N PRO A 257 25.03 25.02 -2.92
CA PRO A 257 24.36 25.89 -3.87
C PRO A 257 24.11 25.15 -5.20
N GLU A 258 22.90 25.24 -5.73
CA GLU A 258 22.56 24.67 -7.04
C GLU A 258 23.43 25.30 -8.15
N ASN A 259 23.88 24.47 -9.10
CA ASN A 259 24.55 24.96 -10.31
C ASN A 259 23.69 26.00 -11.04
N THR A 260 24.30 27.08 -11.51
CA THR A 260 23.63 28.20 -12.20
C THR A 260 22.83 27.76 -13.41
N LEU A 261 23.36 26.80 -14.19
CA LEU A 261 22.65 26.20 -15.33
C LEU A 261 21.36 25.49 -14.91
N THR A 262 21.42 24.71 -13.83
CA THR A 262 20.25 24.04 -13.26
C THR A 262 19.19 25.05 -12.83
N LYS A 263 19.61 26.14 -12.19
CA LYS A 263 18.71 27.20 -11.71
C LYS A 263 17.93 27.85 -12.85
N VAL A 264 18.62 28.17 -13.95
CA VAL A 264 18.01 28.75 -15.16
C VAL A 264 17.10 27.75 -15.87
N PHE A 265 17.55 26.51 -16.04
CA PHE A 265 16.78 25.47 -16.74
C PHE A 265 15.49 25.09 -16.00
N LEU A 266 15.52 25.04 -14.66
CA LEU A 266 14.35 24.67 -13.85
C LEU A 266 13.39 25.83 -13.58
N PHE A 267 13.80 27.06 -13.86
CA PHE A 267 12.99 28.25 -13.66
C PHE A 267 11.58 28.16 -14.28
N PRO A 268 11.40 27.79 -15.57
CA PRO A 268 10.07 27.68 -16.17
C PRO A 268 9.20 26.61 -15.47
N PHE A 269 9.77 25.47 -15.06
CA PHE A 269 9.02 24.44 -14.34
C PHE A 269 8.62 24.87 -12.93
N ARG A 270 9.46 25.66 -12.25
CA ARG A 270 9.13 26.24 -10.93
C ARG A 270 8.00 27.25 -11.00
N LEU A 271 7.92 28.02 -12.09
CA LEU A 271 6.80 28.93 -12.35
C LEU A 271 5.52 28.17 -12.73
N LEU A 272 5.64 27.10 -13.52
CA LEU A 272 4.50 26.29 -13.96
C LEU A 272 3.94 25.39 -12.86
N ALA A 273 4.77 24.88 -11.93
CA ALA A 273 4.34 23.98 -10.87
C ALA A 273 3.16 24.50 -10.01
N PRO A 274 3.18 25.74 -9.47
CA PRO A 274 2.03 26.29 -8.76
C PRO A 274 0.82 26.49 -9.68
N LEU A 275 1.03 26.83 -10.95
CA LEU A 275 -0.05 27.03 -11.93
C LEU A 275 -0.74 25.72 -12.30
N ILE A 276 0.02 24.65 -12.51
CA ILE A 276 -0.48 23.28 -12.74
C ILE A 276 -1.21 22.77 -11.49
N ASN A 277 -0.65 22.97 -10.30
CA ASN A 277 -1.31 22.56 -9.05
C ASN A 277 -2.62 23.32 -8.82
N ALA A 278 -2.68 24.61 -9.15
CA ALA A 278 -3.90 25.39 -9.13
C ALA A 278 -4.91 24.85 -10.15
N PHE A 279 -4.48 24.62 -11.39
CA PHE A 279 -5.33 24.08 -12.45
C PHE A 279 -5.89 22.70 -12.11
N LEU A 280 -5.10 21.80 -11.52
CA LEU A 280 -5.56 20.49 -11.07
C LEU A 280 -6.58 20.60 -9.93
N LYS A 281 -6.37 21.50 -8.96
CA LYS A 281 -7.34 21.75 -7.89
C LYS A 281 -8.66 22.28 -8.45
N ILE A 282 -8.60 23.26 -9.36
CA ILE A 282 -9.78 23.77 -10.07
C ILE A 282 -10.43 22.67 -10.91
N GLY A 283 -9.66 21.89 -11.66
CA GLY A 283 -10.16 20.83 -12.52
C GLY A 283 -10.88 19.74 -11.73
N VAL A 284 -10.31 19.30 -10.60
CA VAL A 284 -10.99 18.36 -9.69
C VAL A 284 -12.26 18.96 -9.10
N PHE A 285 -12.25 20.25 -8.76
CA PHE A 285 -13.45 20.95 -8.28
C PHE A 285 -14.53 21.01 -9.37
N VAL A 286 -14.18 21.43 -10.59
CA VAL A 286 -15.08 21.50 -11.74
C VAL A 286 -15.63 20.10 -12.07
N PHE A 287 -14.79 19.08 -12.11
CA PHE A 287 -15.21 17.70 -12.38
C PHE A 287 -16.21 17.19 -11.33
N LYS A 288 -15.94 17.43 -10.04
CA LYS A 288 -16.89 17.10 -8.97
C LYS A 288 -18.21 17.84 -9.13
N THR A 289 -18.18 19.12 -9.47
CA THR A 289 -19.37 19.95 -9.67
C THR A 289 -20.18 19.48 -10.88
N ILE A 290 -19.52 19.20 -12.01
CA ILE A 290 -20.17 18.66 -13.21
C ILE A 290 -20.82 17.32 -12.89
N PHE A 291 -20.08 16.38 -12.29
CA PHE A 291 -20.61 15.08 -11.91
C PHE A 291 -21.83 15.20 -10.97
N PHE A 292 -21.79 16.15 -10.03
CA PHE A 292 -22.92 16.44 -9.16
C PHE A 292 -24.15 16.96 -9.93
N ILE A 293 -23.96 17.94 -10.82
CA ILE A 293 -25.04 18.50 -11.64
C ILE A 293 -25.69 17.41 -12.49
N PHE A 294 -24.88 16.60 -13.19
CA PHE A 294 -25.38 15.49 -14.00
C PHE A 294 -26.13 14.45 -13.17
N SER A 295 -25.58 14.05 -12.02
CA SER A 295 -26.24 13.10 -11.11
C SER A 295 -27.57 13.65 -10.60
N SER A 296 -27.61 14.93 -10.21
CA SER A 296 -28.83 15.57 -9.73
C SER A 296 -29.90 15.72 -10.83
N ILE A 297 -29.50 16.12 -12.05
CA ILE A 297 -30.40 16.19 -13.21
C ILE A 297 -30.95 14.80 -13.55
N PHE A 298 -30.10 13.79 -13.55
CA PHE A 298 -30.50 12.41 -13.85
C PHE A 298 -31.54 11.89 -12.83
N ILE A 299 -31.33 12.16 -11.54
CA ILE A 299 -32.29 11.76 -10.50
C ILE A 299 -33.62 12.50 -10.68
N VAL A 300 -33.60 13.83 -10.90
CA VAL A 300 -34.83 14.61 -11.14
C VAL A 300 -35.56 14.12 -12.38
N PHE A 301 -34.83 13.82 -13.46
CA PHE A 301 -35.40 13.24 -14.68
C PHE A 301 -36.09 11.90 -14.40
N ILE A 302 -35.45 10.99 -13.67
CA ILE A 302 -36.05 9.72 -13.25
C ILE A 302 -37.29 9.95 -12.38
N SER A 303 -37.26 10.90 -11.46
CA SER A 303 -38.41 11.23 -10.63
C SER A 303 -39.58 11.82 -11.42
N ILE A 304 -39.31 12.72 -12.39
CA ILE A 304 -40.34 13.25 -13.30
C ILE A 304 -40.93 12.13 -14.14
N LEU A 305 -40.10 11.27 -14.72
CA LEU A 305 -40.56 10.12 -15.50
C LEU A 305 -41.47 9.20 -14.69
N LEU A 306 -41.14 9.00 -13.41
CA LEU A 306 -41.93 8.18 -12.51
C LEU A 306 -43.22 8.86 -12.06
N VAL A 307 -43.21 10.18 -11.86
CA VAL A 307 -44.44 10.96 -11.60
C VAL A 307 -45.34 10.98 -12.82
N VAL A 308 -44.80 11.16 -14.03
CA VAL A 308 -45.56 11.10 -15.29
C VAL A 308 -46.15 9.71 -15.49
N PHE A 309 -45.36 8.66 -15.23
CA PHE A 309 -45.87 7.29 -15.23
C PHE A 309 -47.02 7.12 -14.23
N SER A 310 -46.86 7.64 -13.02
CA SER A 310 -47.89 7.61 -11.97
C SER A 310 -49.12 8.45 -12.33
N THR A 311 -49.02 9.60 -13.00
CA THR A 311 -50.19 10.38 -13.40
C THR A 311 -50.89 9.81 -14.62
N ILE A 312 -50.16 9.16 -15.54
CA ILE A 312 -50.77 8.31 -16.58
C ILE A 312 -51.50 7.15 -15.93
N SER A 313 -51.00 6.65 -14.79
CA SER A 313 -51.74 5.73 -13.94
C SER A 313 -53.00 6.36 -13.34
N PHE A 314 -52.90 7.43 -12.56
CA PHE A 314 -54.06 7.94 -11.81
C PHE A 314 -55.08 8.73 -12.64
N LYS A 315 -54.77 9.14 -13.88
CA LYS A 315 -55.74 9.80 -14.73
C LYS A 315 -56.60 8.72 -15.38
N ASP A 316 -57.91 8.75 -15.08
CA ASP A 316 -58.96 7.88 -15.63
C ASP A 316 -58.80 7.71 -17.15
N ILE A 317 -57.97 6.75 -17.57
CA ILE A 317 -58.04 6.20 -18.90
C ILE A 317 -59.41 5.58 -18.92
N SER A 318 -60.37 6.25 -19.54
CA SER A 318 -61.74 5.72 -19.59
C SER A 318 -61.65 4.27 -20.06
N PRO A 319 -62.40 3.35 -19.43
CA PRO A 319 -62.43 1.93 -19.83
C PRO A 319 -62.63 1.72 -21.33
N GLU A 320 -63.19 2.73 -21.99
CA GLU A 320 -63.48 2.82 -23.42
C GLU A 320 -62.25 3.02 -24.32
N GLN A 321 -61.12 3.56 -23.84
CA GLN A 321 -59.94 3.85 -24.68
C GLN A 321 -58.95 2.68 -24.74
N ASP A 322 -58.58 2.11 -23.59
CA ASP A 322 -57.73 0.90 -23.50
C ASP A 322 -58.07 0.11 -22.23
N PRO A 323 -59.00 -0.86 -22.32
CA PRO A 323 -59.49 -1.61 -21.17
C PRO A 323 -58.41 -2.48 -20.51
N LYS A 324 -57.48 -3.03 -21.30
CA LYS A 324 -56.38 -3.87 -20.76
C LYS A 324 -55.39 -3.05 -19.96
N PHE A 325 -55.06 -1.86 -20.45
CA PHE A 325 -54.17 -0.96 -19.74
C PHE A 325 -54.85 -0.40 -18.48
N HIS A 326 -56.14 -0.08 -18.51
CA HIS A 326 -56.88 0.35 -17.32
C HIS A 326 -56.90 -0.73 -16.23
N GLU A 327 -57.16 -2.00 -16.57
CA GLU A 327 -57.16 -3.10 -15.60
C GLU A 327 -55.78 -3.36 -14.99
N LEU A 328 -54.71 -3.30 -15.81
CA LEU A 328 -53.31 -3.40 -15.35
C LEU A 328 -52.97 -2.39 -14.26
N LEU A 329 -53.60 -1.24 -14.38
CA LEU A 329 -53.25 -0.08 -13.61
C LEU A 329 -54.03 -0.04 -12.30
N ASN A 330 -55.30 -0.47 -12.33
CA ASN A 330 -56.08 -0.76 -11.13
C ASN A 330 -55.56 -1.97 -10.33
N ALA A 331 -54.81 -2.87 -10.96
CA ALA A 331 -54.18 -4.00 -10.26
C ALA A 331 -53.12 -3.56 -9.24
N ILE A 332 -52.58 -2.35 -9.40
CA ILE A 332 -51.55 -1.76 -8.52
C ILE A 332 -52.23 -0.99 -7.39
N PRO A 333 -52.05 -1.38 -6.11
CA PRO A 333 -52.66 -0.67 -4.98
C PRO A 333 -52.11 0.75 -4.79
N ASP A 334 -52.97 1.70 -4.41
CA ASP A 334 -52.60 3.11 -4.19
C ASP A 334 -51.43 3.30 -3.22
N TYR A 335 -51.36 2.49 -2.16
CA TYR A 335 -50.29 2.57 -1.18
C TYR A 335 -48.91 2.24 -1.79
N PHE A 336 -48.84 1.37 -2.81
CA PHE A 336 -47.58 1.06 -3.50
C PHE A 336 -47.05 2.29 -4.24
N ALA A 337 -47.93 3.03 -4.92
CA ALA A 337 -47.57 4.25 -5.61
C ALA A 337 -47.08 5.32 -4.62
N ILE A 338 -47.80 5.51 -3.50
CA ILE A 338 -47.41 6.46 -2.45
C ILE A 338 -46.05 6.11 -1.86
N PHE A 339 -45.81 4.85 -1.49
CA PHE A 339 -44.52 4.41 -0.96
C PHE A 339 -43.37 4.58 -1.96
N SER A 340 -43.62 4.31 -3.23
CA SER A 340 -42.65 4.51 -4.31
C SER A 340 -42.26 5.98 -4.48
N VAL A 341 -43.24 6.90 -4.41
CA VAL A 341 -42.97 8.35 -4.47
C VAL A 341 -42.16 8.81 -3.25
N VAL A 342 -42.52 8.36 -2.04
CA VAL A 342 -41.78 8.72 -0.81
C VAL A 342 -40.35 8.16 -0.85
N PHE A 343 -40.17 6.92 -1.30
CA PHE A 343 -38.86 6.31 -1.48
C PHE A 343 -37.96 7.10 -2.45
N LEU A 344 -38.51 7.60 -3.56
CA LEU A 344 -37.77 8.44 -4.50
C LEU A 344 -37.38 9.79 -3.91
N LEU A 345 -38.30 10.45 -3.19
CA LEU A 345 -38.00 11.71 -2.50
C LEU A 345 -36.88 11.52 -1.48
N LEU A 346 -36.91 10.43 -0.71
CA LEU A 346 -35.82 10.09 0.21
C LEU A 346 -34.50 9.84 -0.53
N THR A 347 -34.54 9.14 -1.67
CA THR A 347 -33.37 8.89 -2.52
C THR A 347 -32.75 10.21 -3.02
N ILE A 348 -33.59 11.16 -3.45
CA ILE A 348 -33.16 12.50 -3.85
C ILE A 348 -32.47 13.21 -2.68
N ILE A 349 -33.12 13.27 -1.51
CA ILE A 349 -32.59 13.98 -0.34
C ILE A 349 -31.26 13.37 0.11
N ILE A 350 -31.17 12.04 0.17
CA ILE A 350 -29.93 11.32 0.52
C ILE A 350 -28.82 11.66 -0.49
N SER A 351 -29.10 11.60 -1.79
CA SER A 351 -28.13 11.90 -2.84
C SER A 351 -27.61 13.33 -2.77
N VAL A 352 -28.49 14.31 -2.52
CA VAL A 352 -28.11 15.72 -2.33
C VAL A 352 -27.20 15.89 -1.12
N ILE A 353 -27.51 15.25 0.02
CA ILE A 353 -26.69 15.32 1.23
C ILE A 353 -25.30 14.69 1.01
N ILE A 354 -25.24 13.51 0.39
CA ILE A 354 -23.97 12.84 0.07
C ILE A 354 -23.14 13.72 -0.87
N SER A 355 -23.76 14.30 -1.88
CA SER A 355 -23.06 15.15 -2.83
C SER A 355 -22.54 16.44 -2.20
N PHE A 356 -23.33 17.07 -1.33
CA PHE A 356 -22.91 18.22 -0.55
C PHE A 356 -21.71 17.86 0.35
N TYR A 357 -21.73 16.69 0.98
CA TYR A 357 -20.60 16.17 1.74
C TYR A 357 -19.35 15.98 0.86
N VAL A 358 -19.47 15.41 -0.35
CA VAL A 358 -18.34 15.17 -1.26
C VAL A 358 -17.72 16.47 -1.80
N LEU A 359 -18.54 17.50 -2.04
CA LEU A 359 -18.10 18.81 -2.53
C LEU A 359 -17.43 19.64 -1.43
N PHE A 360 -18.11 19.79 -0.28
CA PHE A 360 -17.68 20.71 0.76
C PHE A 360 -16.90 20.06 1.90
N LYS A 361 -16.80 18.72 1.92
CA LYS A 361 -16.21 17.93 3.01
C LYS A 361 -16.77 18.27 4.41
N LYS A 362 -17.93 18.93 4.46
CA LYS A 362 -18.59 19.33 5.69
C LYS A 362 -19.43 18.16 6.15
N LYS A 363 -19.09 17.58 7.31
CA LYS A 363 -19.85 16.46 7.88
C LYS A 363 -21.30 16.89 8.11
N SER A 364 -22.24 16.09 7.61
CA SER A 364 -23.64 16.17 8.01
C SER A 364 -23.80 15.61 9.43
N ASN A 365 -24.89 15.95 10.11
CA ASN A 365 -25.23 15.35 11.39
C ASN A 365 -25.47 13.85 11.20
N SER A 366 -24.64 13.02 11.84
CA SER A 366 -24.67 11.56 11.65
C SER A 366 -26.02 10.94 12.04
N TYR A 367 -26.68 11.48 13.08
CA TYR A 367 -27.99 10.98 13.52
C TYR A 367 -29.08 11.25 12.49
N PHE A 368 -29.12 12.47 11.94
CA PHE A 368 -30.08 12.83 10.90
C PHE A 368 -29.92 11.94 9.65
N PHE A 369 -28.68 11.68 9.24
CA PHE A 369 -28.39 10.83 8.10
C PHE A 369 -28.77 9.36 8.34
N MET A 370 -28.51 8.83 9.54
CA MET A 370 -28.95 7.48 9.93
C MET A 370 -30.47 7.33 9.91
N VAL A 371 -31.21 8.32 10.45
CA VAL A 371 -32.68 8.32 10.42
C VAL A 371 -33.20 8.32 8.98
N LEU A 372 -32.58 9.10 8.10
CA LEU A 372 -32.98 9.19 6.69
C LEU A 372 -32.74 7.85 5.95
N ILE A 373 -31.60 7.19 6.20
CA ILE A 373 -31.31 5.85 5.68
C ILE A 373 -32.30 4.82 6.22
N PHE A 374 -32.58 4.86 7.52
CA PHE A 374 -33.54 3.93 8.13
C PHE A 374 -34.91 4.06 7.48
N LEU A 375 -35.39 5.30 7.28
CA LEU A 375 -36.65 5.58 6.61
C LEU A 375 -36.64 5.09 5.15
N TRP A 376 -35.54 5.31 4.44
CA TRP A 376 -35.36 4.82 3.06
C TRP A 376 -35.45 3.29 2.97
N ILE A 377 -34.78 2.58 3.89
CA ILE A 377 -34.86 1.11 3.99
C ILE A 377 -36.28 0.67 4.31
N ALA A 378 -36.96 1.34 5.24
CA ALA A 378 -38.33 1.01 5.62
C ALA A 378 -39.32 1.15 4.46
N PHE A 379 -39.21 2.19 3.64
CA PHE A 379 -40.05 2.32 2.45
C PHE A 379 -39.69 1.30 1.37
N LEU A 380 -38.40 0.99 1.20
CA LEU A 380 -37.98 -0.08 0.29
C LEU A 380 -38.56 -1.44 0.69
N THR A 381 -38.55 -1.78 1.99
CA THR A 381 -39.12 -3.04 2.46
C THR A 381 -40.64 -3.09 2.27
N LEU A 382 -41.35 -1.98 2.51
CA LEU A 382 -42.79 -1.89 2.24
C LEU A 382 -43.11 -2.12 0.75
N ILE A 383 -42.32 -1.54 -0.15
CA ILE A 383 -42.43 -1.79 -1.61
C ILE A 383 -42.21 -3.27 -1.91
N MET A 384 -41.15 -3.89 -1.36
CA MET A 384 -40.86 -5.30 -1.56
C MET A 384 -41.95 -6.24 -1.04
N ILE A 385 -42.58 -5.92 0.09
CA ILE A 385 -43.68 -6.71 0.67
C ILE A 385 -44.94 -6.63 -0.21
N SER A 386 -45.16 -5.51 -0.89
CA SER A 386 -46.35 -5.31 -1.72
C SER A 386 -46.27 -5.95 -3.12
N LEU A 387 -45.06 -6.20 -3.62
CA LEU A 387 -44.81 -6.80 -4.94
C LEU A 387 -45.54 -8.14 -5.17
N PRO A 388 -45.49 -9.12 -4.26
CA PRO A 388 -46.24 -10.37 -4.41
C PRO A 388 -47.75 -10.17 -4.58
N ASN A 389 -48.34 -9.23 -3.83
CA ASN A 389 -49.78 -8.98 -3.90
C ASN A 389 -50.19 -8.37 -5.25
N ILE A 390 -49.35 -7.49 -5.81
CA ILE A 390 -49.55 -6.92 -7.15
C ILE A 390 -49.50 -8.03 -8.22
N ILE A 391 -48.53 -8.95 -8.10
CA ILE A 391 -48.39 -10.07 -9.04
C ILE A 391 -49.63 -10.98 -9.00
N LEU A 392 -50.15 -11.29 -7.80
CA LEU A 392 -51.37 -12.08 -7.64
C LEU A 392 -52.58 -11.37 -8.24
N ASN A 393 -52.77 -10.08 -7.96
CA ASN A 393 -53.86 -9.29 -8.56
C ASN A 393 -53.79 -9.27 -10.10
N MET A 394 -52.59 -9.12 -10.66
CA MET A 394 -52.39 -9.15 -12.12
C MET A 394 -52.66 -10.53 -12.72
N GLN A 395 -52.37 -11.60 -11.98
CA GLN A 395 -52.67 -12.97 -12.38
C GLN A 395 -54.18 -13.24 -12.38
N ASP A 396 -54.89 -12.82 -11.35
CA ASP A 396 -56.35 -13.00 -11.23
C ASP A 396 -57.12 -12.24 -12.32
N LEU A 397 -56.61 -11.08 -12.73
CA LEU A 397 -57.15 -10.29 -13.85
C LEU A 397 -56.75 -10.81 -15.23
N ASN A 398 -56.00 -11.92 -15.31
CA ASN A 398 -55.51 -12.53 -16.56
C ASN A 398 -54.68 -11.57 -17.44
N LEU A 399 -53.95 -10.66 -16.79
CA LEU A 399 -53.13 -9.63 -17.45
C LEU A 399 -51.69 -10.09 -17.74
N LEU A 400 -51.31 -11.27 -17.25
CA LEU A 400 -50.01 -11.93 -17.46
C LEU A 400 -50.11 -13.23 -18.28
N PRO A 401 -50.79 -13.25 -19.44
CA PRO A 401 -51.11 -14.51 -20.14
C PRO A 401 -49.86 -15.26 -20.65
N ASN A 402 -48.77 -14.56 -20.95
CA ASN A 402 -47.55 -15.14 -21.54
C ASN A 402 -46.39 -15.33 -20.52
N TRP A 403 -46.57 -14.94 -19.26
CA TRP A 403 -45.57 -15.18 -18.20
C TRP A 403 -45.76 -16.55 -17.53
N ILE A 404 -46.92 -17.17 -17.75
CA ILE A 404 -47.26 -18.51 -17.30
C ILE A 404 -47.77 -19.27 -18.52
N ASP A 405 -46.86 -19.61 -19.42
CA ASP A 405 -47.15 -20.62 -20.43
C ASP A 405 -47.04 -21.99 -19.74
N GLY A 406 -48.19 -22.51 -19.29
CA GLY A 406 -48.32 -23.87 -18.76
C GLY A 406 -48.51 -24.00 -17.24
N ASN A 407 -49.74 -24.32 -16.86
CA ASN A 407 -50.14 -25.14 -15.72
C ASN A 407 -49.88 -24.68 -14.27
N TYR A 408 -49.21 -23.57 -13.96
CA TYR A 408 -48.96 -23.20 -12.55
C TYR A 408 -49.62 -21.87 -12.14
N SER A 409 -50.55 -21.93 -11.18
CA SER A 409 -51.07 -20.74 -10.49
C SER A 409 -50.34 -20.53 -9.16
N PHE A 410 -49.93 -19.28 -8.87
CA PHE A 410 -49.36 -18.95 -7.58
C PHE A 410 -50.51 -18.67 -6.61
N ILE A 411 -50.65 -19.53 -5.58
CA ILE A 411 -51.62 -19.30 -4.52
C ILE A 411 -50.82 -19.04 -3.24
N TRP A 412 -50.98 -17.86 -2.66
CA TRP A 412 -50.37 -17.53 -1.38
C TRP A 412 -51.30 -17.93 -0.23
N LYS A 413 -50.87 -18.88 0.61
CA LYS A 413 -51.56 -19.24 1.85
C LYS A 413 -50.69 -18.88 3.04
N TRP A 414 -51.26 -18.13 3.98
CA TRP A 414 -50.58 -17.60 5.19
C TRP A 414 -49.85 -18.67 6.03
N ASN A 415 -50.27 -19.94 5.97
CA ASN A 415 -49.67 -21.02 6.76
C ASN A 415 -48.48 -21.73 6.08
N ASP A 416 -48.37 -21.67 4.74
CA ASP A 416 -47.54 -22.63 3.99
C ASP A 416 -46.54 -21.99 3.01
N GLY A 417 -46.52 -20.66 2.88
CA GLY A 417 -45.64 -19.96 1.93
C GLY A 417 -46.09 -20.07 0.47
N ILE A 418 -45.21 -19.74 -0.47
CA ILE A 418 -45.52 -19.76 -1.91
C ILE A 418 -45.52 -21.21 -2.39
N MET A 419 -46.70 -21.74 -2.76
CA MET A 419 -46.83 -23.06 -3.39
C MET A 419 -47.21 -22.91 -4.87
N LEU A 420 -46.48 -23.64 -5.73
CA LEU A 420 -46.81 -23.83 -7.14
C LEU A 420 -47.96 -24.83 -7.23
N ASN A 421 -49.17 -24.36 -7.55
CA ASN A 421 -50.29 -25.27 -7.77
C ASN A 421 -50.41 -25.63 -9.26
N LYS A 422 -50.39 -26.92 -9.57
CA LYS A 422 -50.59 -27.40 -10.95
C LYS A 422 -52.09 -27.50 -11.21
N ASN A 423 -52.65 -26.61 -12.01
CA ASN A 423 -54.04 -26.74 -12.46
C ASN A 423 -54.11 -27.88 -13.48
N ASN A 424 -54.96 -28.88 -13.23
CA ASN A 424 -55.33 -29.93 -14.20
C ASN A 424 -56.44 -29.43 -15.11
#